data_AF-A0A8T1WZ79-F1
#
_entry.id   AF-A0A8T1WZ79-F1
#
_cell.length_a   1.000
_cell.length_b   1.000
_cell.length_c   1.000
_cell.angle_alpha   90.00
_cell.angle_beta   90.00
_cell.angle_gamma   90.00
#
_symmetry.space_group_name_H-M   'P 1'
#
loop_
_entity.id
_entity.type
_entity.pdbx_description
1 polymer ?
#
loop_
_entity_poly.entity_id
_entity_poly.type
_entity_poly.pdbx_seq_one_letter_code
_entity_poly.pdbx_strand_id
1 'polypeptide(L)'
;MIYKLGPDALSLDGIGDQTGDLPDFHSEQLKPGHHMDDVDLNFLTELLQQEDDAPVLPPAQPPRPVLPAGSGHSSPSSACSSDARDETNSSGEDESSPKEKLSESNNAIALVDEREMKRKSLGAKNARLYRSRKKSKLMDLKEQVRAFQGQLDALRLKHNVTRANSAIAQWEEKAIALRIKRRQAESINEQLQQALLVQTGVVCDLRSIFTDSAPPSAALNMRHFLHSYTHLRKDRQSRTRDLELVGSDAKMDRAMRVVLRETQTIATSLSPEILFQELDLGTEGLGKTSTAVYAFNTRDANKAFQVACQTIFDCCGVWPDYSRIASSMKFVDVPPTKHHVRYGITQHTYRHNFTEKQISSEARDLYYSRMTGSCGVLVWDFVDDDDLYPLKSGTLIKRNTVGALVMRPETCQDGVERMVCRSICTDMQILRGLSSLSLNVAEFALLEDMMVFEAIKEKATDWNEEDQFSV
;
A
#
# COMPACT_ATOMS: atom_id res chain seq x y z
N MET A 1 -10.54 42.14 45.03
CA MET A 1 -9.63 43.29 45.23
C MET A 1 -9.15 43.74 43.86
N ILE A 2 -8.97 45.05 43.64
CA ILE A 2 -8.62 45.64 42.34
C ILE A 2 -7.26 46.34 42.46
N TYR A 3 -6.28 45.94 41.64
CA TYR A 3 -5.13 46.75 41.23
C TYR A 3 -4.80 46.34 39.79
N LYS A 4 -5.20 47.10 38.77
CA LYS A 4 -4.53 48.30 38.21
C LYS A 4 -3.05 48.06 37.87
N LEU A 5 -2.81 47.79 36.57
CA LEU A 5 -1.53 48.00 35.91
C LEU A 5 -1.27 49.51 35.70
N GLY A 6 0.00 49.90 35.74
CA GLY A 6 0.53 51.20 35.32
C GLY A 6 1.86 50.99 34.59
N PRO A 7 2.24 51.83 33.62
CA PRO A 7 3.26 51.48 32.62
C PRO A 7 4.66 52.08 32.89
N ASP A 8 5.54 51.87 31.91
CA ASP A 8 6.80 52.55 31.61
C ASP A 8 8.12 51.90 32.03
N ALA A 9 8.69 51.21 31.03
CA ALA A 9 10.05 51.44 30.51
C ALA A 9 11.24 51.44 31.46
N LEU A 10 11.99 50.33 31.45
CA LEU A 10 13.45 50.37 31.42
C LEU A 10 13.97 49.44 30.32
N SER A 11 14.56 50.02 29.28
CA SER A 11 15.46 49.31 28.38
C SER A 11 16.86 49.33 28.99
N LEU A 12 17.58 48.22 28.91
CA LEU A 12 19.04 48.21 29.04
C LEU A 12 19.61 46.96 28.36
N ASP A 13 20.41 47.18 27.34
CA ASP A 13 21.14 46.14 26.61
C ASP A 13 22.21 45.45 27.47
N GLY A 14 22.47 44.18 27.17
CA GLY A 14 23.79 43.57 27.32
C GLY A 14 23.94 42.49 28.41
N ILE A 15 24.88 41.58 28.14
CA ILE A 15 25.24 40.37 28.92
C ILE A 15 24.18 39.26 28.80
N GLY A 16 24.52 38.03 28.37
CA GLY A 16 25.81 37.53 27.90
C GLY A 16 25.70 36.04 27.60
N ASP A 17 26.44 35.58 26.60
CA ASP A 17 26.42 34.20 26.08
C ASP A 17 26.81 33.16 27.15
N GLN A 18 25.93 32.19 27.43
CA GLN A 18 26.25 30.94 28.13
C GLN A 18 25.44 29.80 27.51
N THR A 19 26.05 29.12 26.55
CA THR A 19 25.62 27.80 26.08
C THR A 19 26.51 26.72 26.70
N GLY A 20 25.89 25.84 27.48
CA GLY A 20 26.47 24.66 28.13
C GLY A 20 25.37 23.95 28.94
N ASP A 21 25.26 22.62 28.99
CA ASP A 21 26.07 21.56 28.40
C ASP A 21 25.17 20.47 27.78
N LEU A 22 25.60 19.87 26.68
CA LEU A 22 25.02 18.64 26.11
C LEU A 22 26.16 17.63 25.94
N PRO A 23 26.02 16.37 26.41
CA PRO A 23 27.14 15.44 26.48
C PRO A 23 27.62 14.99 25.10
N ASP A 24 28.93 15.12 24.89
CA ASP A 24 29.66 14.71 23.70
C ASP A 24 29.72 13.17 23.60
N PHE A 25 29.11 12.61 22.56
CA PHE A 25 29.25 11.20 22.21
C PHE A 25 30.14 11.07 20.97
N HIS A 26 31.35 10.55 21.21
CA HIS A 26 32.44 10.39 20.26
C HIS A 26 32.02 10.06 18.82
N SER A 27 32.31 10.99 17.91
CA SER A 27 32.34 10.73 16.48
C SER A 27 33.66 10.05 16.08
N GLU A 28 33.68 8.72 15.97
CA GLU A 28 34.80 8.03 15.33
C GLU A 28 34.85 8.37 13.83
N GLN A 29 35.91 9.07 13.42
CA GLN A 29 36.17 9.39 12.02
C GLN A 29 36.58 8.14 11.23
N LEU A 30 35.61 7.42 10.68
CA LEU A 30 35.86 6.44 9.62
C LEU A 30 36.32 7.16 8.35
N LYS A 31 37.57 6.91 7.94
CA LYS A 31 38.14 7.36 6.67
C LYS A 31 37.33 6.80 5.49
N PRO A 32 37.23 7.51 4.36
CA PRO A 32 36.45 7.07 3.20
C PRO A 32 37.15 5.91 2.47
N GLY A 33 36.90 4.68 2.93
CA GLY A 33 37.14 3.46 2.17
C GLY A 33 36.05 3.27 1.13
N HIS A 34 36.42 2.93 -0.10
CA HIS A 34 35.47 2.51 -1.13
C HIS A 34 34.85 1.16 -0.71
N HIS A 35 33.61 1.19 -0.25
CA HIS A 35 32.74 0.02 -0.18
C HIS A 35 31.34 0.46 -0.59
N MET A 36 31.02 0.29 -1.87
CA MET A 36 29.62 0.10 -2.24
C MET A 36 29.24 -1.32 -1.83
N ASP A 37 27.98 -1.50 -1.44
CA ASP A 37 27.48 -2.78 -0.95
C ASP A 37 27.63 -3.90 -2.01
N ASP A 38 28.44 -4.92 -1.72
CA ASP A 38 28.66 -6.10 -2.59
C ASP A 38 27.40 -6.97 -2.76
N VAL A 39 26.31 -6.63 -2.05
CA VAL A 39 25.06 -7.40 -2.00
C VAL A 39 24.37 -7.45 -3.38
N ASP A 40 24.39 -6.37 -4.16
CA ASP A 40 23.78 -6.31 -5.50
C ASP A 40 24.67 -6.90 -6.62
N LEU A 41 25.97 -7.12 -6.35
CA LEU A 41 26.90 -7.73 -7.32
C LEU A 41 27.06 -9.25 -7.12
N ASN A 42 26.87 -9.75 -5.89
CA ASN A 42 26.93 -11.18 -5.62
C ASN A 42 25.82 -11.97 -6.33
N PHE A 43 24.59 -11.42 -6.42
CA PHE A 43 23.48 -12.10 -7.12
C PHE A 43 23.77 -12.39 -8.60
N LEU A 44 24.40 -11.45 -9.31
CA LEU A 44 24.80 -11.65 -10.71
C LEU A 44 26.03 -12.57 -10.86
N THR A 45 26.88 -12.63 -9.83
CA THR A 45 28.07 -13.48 -9.83
C THR A 45 27.71 -14.95 -9.55
N GLU A 46 26.80 -15.20 -8.61
CA GLU A 46 26.29 -16.52 -8.26
C GLU A 46 25.52 -17.17 -9.44
N LEU A 47 24.72 -16.37 -10.17
CA LEU A 47 24.01 -16.82 -11.37
C LEU A 47 24.94 -17.18 -12.55
N LEU A 48 26.17 -16.65 -12.57
CA LEU A 48 27.16 -16.91 -13.62
C LEU A 48 28.17 -18.01 -13.28
N GLN A 49 28.28 -18.41 -12.00
CA GLN A 49 29.19 -19.48 -11.56
C GLN A 49 28.55 -20.88 -11.59
N GLN A 50 27.24 -21.00 -11.74
CA GLN A 50 26.53 -22.30 -11.71
C GLN A 50 26.57 -23.13 -13.02
N GLU A 51 27.25 -22.72 -14.09
CA GLU A 51 27.30 -23.49 -15.36
C GLU A 51 28.55 -24.40 -15.55
N ASP A 52 29.59 -24.34 -14.70
CA ASP A 52 30.86 -25.05 -14.96
C ASP A 52 31.15 -26.33 -14.12
N ASP A 53 30.30 -26.70 -13.16
CA ASP A 53 30.48 -27.93 -12.36
C ASP A 53 29.61 -29.10 -12.87
N ALA A 54 30.10 -29.79 -13.91
CA ALA A 54 29.52 -31.04 -14.40
C ALA A 54 30.12 -32.26 -13.65
N PRO A 55 29.33 -33.08 -12.94
CA PRO A 55 29.87 -34.22 -12.19
C PRO A 55 30.37 -35.33 -13.13
N VAL A 56 31.61 -35.79 -12.88
CA VAL A 56 32.25 -36.89 -13.59
C VAL A 56 31.57 -38.23 -13.26
N LEU A 57 31.08 -38.94 -14.28
CA LEU A 57 30.55 -40.31 -14.15
C LEU A 57 31.64 -41.37 -14.43
N PRO A 58 31.77 -42.42 -13.59
CA PRO A 58 32.72 -43.52 -13.80
C PRO A 58 32.25 -44.52 -14.89
N PRO A 59 33.15 -45.38 -15.42
CA PRO A 59 32.90 -46.18 -16.63
C PRO A 59 32.00 -47.42 -16.41
N ALA A 60 31.40 -47.88 -17.50
CA ALA A 60 30.35 -48.90 -17.54
C ALA A 60 30.81 -50.37 -17.33
N GLN A 61 29.86 -51.22 -16.91
CA GLN A 61 29.96 -52.69 -16.97
C GLN A 61 28.72 -53.31 -17.67
N PRO A 62 28.84 -54.52 -18.27
CA PRO A 62 27.80 -55.12 -19.12
C PRO A 62 26.72 -55.96 -18.36
N PRO A 63 25.60 -56.36 -19.01
CA PRO A 63 24.34 -56.70 -18.33
C PRO A 63 24.00 -58.20 -18.23
N ARG A 64 23.15 -58.59 -17.26
CA ARG A 64 22.30 -59.82 -17.23
C ARG A 64 21.22 -59.76 -16.11
N PRO A 65 20.19 -60.65 -16.02
CA PRO A 65 18.83 -60.23 -16.43
C PRO A 65 17.66 -60.59 -15.45
N VAL A 66 16.45 -60.01 -15.68
CA VAL A 66 15.08 -60.65 -15.68
C VAL A 66 14.69 -61.53 -14.46
N LEU A 67 13.58 -61.39 -13.69
CA LEU A 67 12.25 -60.68 -13.68
C LEU A 67 11.61 -60.94 -12.26
N PRO A 68 10.31 -60.68 -11.90
CA PRO A 68 9.34 -59.60 -12.20
C PRO A 68 8.53 -59.05 -10.95
N ALA A 69 7.53 -58.18 -11.24
CA ALA A 69 6.33 -57.82 -10.46
C ALA A 69 6.45 -56.75 -9.34
N GLY A 70 5.53 -55.76 -9.25
CA GLY A 70 4.38 -55.45 -10.13
C GLY A 70 3.58 -54.20 -9.69
N SER A 71 2.61 -53.78 -10.53
CA SER A 71 1.75 -52.58 -10.37
C SER A 71 2.47 -51.21 -10.48
N GLY A 72 1.95 -50.15 -11.11
CA GLY A 72 0.73 -49.99 -11.92
C GLY A 72 0.55 -48.51 -12.33
N HIS A 73 -0.18 -48.27 -13.43
CA HIS A 73 -0.69 -46.95 -13.91
C HIS A 73 0.26 -45.90 -14.54
N SER A 74 0.25 -45.92 -15.88
CA SER A 74 -0.13 -44.81 -16.79
C SER A 74 0.66 -43.48 -16.83
N SER A 75 1.17 -43.19 -18.04
CA SER A 75 1.88 -41.97 -18.45
C SER A 75 0.97 -40.75 -18.73
N PRO A 76 1.50 -39.51 -18.68
CA PRO A 76 0.94 -38.37 -19.39
C PRO A 76 1.62 -38.18 -20.76
N SER A 77 0.87 -38.30 -21.84
CA SER A 77 1.34 -37.98 -23.20
C SER A 77 1.12 -36.50 -23.53
N SER A 78 2.18 -35.81 -23.98
CA SER A 78 2.10 -34.49 -24.59
C SER A 78 1.38 -34.55 -25.95
N ALA A 79 0.36 -33.70 -26.13
CA ALA A 79 -0.10 -33.27 -27.45
C ALA A 79 -0.81 -31.91 -27.34
N CYS A 80 -0.17 -30.84 -27.82
CA CYS A 80 -0.89 -29.60 -28.13
C CYS A 80 -1.55 -29.76 -29.50
N SER A 81 -2.87 -29.80 -29.56
CA SER A 81 -3.63 -29.74 -30.81
C SER A 81 -3.74 -28.29 -31.29
N SER A 82 -3.17 -28.00 -32.45
CA SER A 82 -3.44 -26.77 -33.20
C SER A 82 -4.62 -26.98 -34.13
N ASP A 83 -5.75 -26.34 -33.86
CA ASP A 83 -6.83 -26.21 -34.84
C ASP A 83 -6.61 -24.98 -35.72
N ALA A 84 -6.67 -25.19 -37.03
CA ALA A 84 -6.76 -24.15 -38.05
C ALA A 84 -8.05 -24.35 -38.84
N ARG A 85 -8.68 -23.27 -39.31
CA ARG A 85 -9.81 -23.30 -40.24
C ARG A 85 -9.43 -22.59 -41.54
N ASP A 86 -9.45 -23.32 -42.66
CA ASP A 86 -10.34 -23.14 -43.82
C ASP A 86 -10.83 -21.73 -44.19
N GLU A 87 -10.97 -21.32 -45.46
CA GLU A 87 -10.53 -21.82 -46.79
C GLU A 87 -10.40 -20.57 -47.71
N THR A 88 -9.59 -20.57 -48.77
CA THR A 88 -9.96 -20.78 -50.20
C THR A 88 -8.76 -20.24 -51.04
N ASN A 89 -8.49 -20.56 -52.31
CA ASN A 89 -9.27 -21.25 -53.35
C ASN A 89 -8.37 -21.87 -54.45
N SER A 90 -8.90 -22.91 -55.13
CA SER A 90 -8.73 -23.20 -56.58
C SER A 90 -7.42 -23.73 -57.20
N SER A 91 -7.63 -24.66 -58.16
CA SER A 91 -6.71 -25.21 -59.19
C SER A 91 -5.52 -26.07 -58.73
N GLY A 92 -5.26 -27.25 -59.31
CA GLY A 92 -5.99 -27.98 -60.36
C GLY A 92 -5.11 -29.10 -60.95
N GLU A 93 -5.73 -30.09 -61.62
CA GLU A 93 -5.11 -31.19 -62.40
C GLU A 93 -4.38 -32.25 -61.52
N ASP A 94 -4.88 -33.49 -61.39
CA ASP A 94 -4.85 -34.61 -62.36
C ASP A 94 -3.43 -35.25 -62.49
N GLU A 95 -3.21 -36.57 -62.53
CA GLU A 95 -4.07 -37.74 -62.79
C GLU A 95 -3.73 -38.99 -61.93
N SER A 96 -4.64 -39.98 -61.97
CA SER A 96 -4.35 -41.45 -62.01
C SER A 96 -3.92 -42.21 -60.73
N SER A 97 -4.93 -42.87 -60.13
CA SER A 97 -4.81 -44.27 -59.64
C SER A 97 -4.81 -45.24 -60.86
N PRO A 98 -4.47 -46.57 -60.80
CA PRO A 98 -4.98 -47.48 -59.75
C PRO A 98 -4.13 -48.72 -59.33
N LYS A 99 -4.52 -49.24 -58.14
CA LYS A 99 -4.66 -50.65 -57.69
C LYS A 99 -4.16 -51.81 -58.58
N GLU A 100 -3.43 -52.77 -57.99
CA GLU A 100 -3.87 -54.14 -57.57
C GLU A 100 -2.64 -55.04 -57.25
N LYS A 101 -2.48 -55.47 -55.98
CA LYS A 101 -2.74 -56.83 -55.41
C LYS A 101 -1.61 -57.88 -55.54
N LEU A 102 -1.19 -58.34 -54.35
CA LEU A 102 -0.75 -59.71 -54.02
C LEU A 102 0.46 -60.31 -54.76
N SER A 103 1.67 -60.04 -54.23
CA SER A 103 2.56 -61.14 -53.84
C SER A 103 3.40 -60.80 -52.59
N GLU A 104 3.74 -61.87 -51.85
CA GLU A 104 4.91 -62.04 -50.99
C GLU A 104 5.18 -61.06 -49.81
N SER A 105 4.97 -61.62 -48.61
CA SER A 105 5.28 -61.08 -47.27
C SER A 105 6.73 -60.59 -47.04
N ASN A 106 7.64 -60.80 -47.99
CA ASN A 106 9.04 -60.38 -47.88
C ASN A 106 9.27 -58.93 -48.35
N ASN A 107 8.51 -58.46 -49.36
CA ASN A 107 8.63 -57.09 -49.85
C ASN A 107 8.06 -56.07 -48.84
N ALA A 108 7.08 -56.46 -48.02
CA ALA A 108 6.56 -55.61 -46.96
C ALA A 108 7.63 -55.28 -45.90
N ILE A 109 8.48 -56.25 -45.54
CA ILE A 109 9.57 -56.05 -44.57
C ILE A 109 10.64 -55.13 -45.19
N ALA A 110 11.07 -55.39 -46.43
CA ALA A 110 12.05 -54.55 -47.12
C ALA A 110 11.57 -53.10 -47.31
N LEU A 111 10.29 -52.88 -47.63
CA LEU A 111 9.68 -51.54 -47.73
C LEU A 111 9.51 -50.87 -46.35
N VAL A 112 9.29 -51.64 -45.28
CA VAL A 112 9.27 -51.11 -43.90
C VAL A 112 10.67 -50.70 -43.46
N ASP A 113 11.71 -51.52 -43.71
CA ASP A 113 13.11 -51.18 -43.46
C ASP A 113 13.55 -49.96 -44.26
N GLU A 114 13.19 -49.85 -45.55
CA GLU A 114 13.53 -48.69 -46.36
C GLU A 114 12.80 -47.42 -45.88
N ARG A 115 11.53 -47.53 -45.47
CA ARG A 115 10.79 -46.43 -44.82
C ARG A 115 11.38 -46.06 -43.47
N GLU A 116 11.89 -47.02 -42.70
CA GLU A 116 12.55 -46.79 -41.42
C GLU A 116 13.92 -46.14 -41.60
N MET A 117 14.73 -46.56 -42.58
CA MET A 117 15.97 -45.88 -42.96
C MET A 117 15.69 -44.45 -43.44
N LYS A 118 14.67 -44.23 -44.27
CA LYS A 118 14.23 -42.88 -44.68
C LYS A 118 13.81 -42.04 -43.47
N ARG A 119 13.06 -42.62 -42.50
CA ARG A 119 12.68 -41.95 -41.24
C ARG A 119 13.88 -41.61 -40.36
N LYS A 120 14.84 -42.53 -40.20
CA LYS A 120 16.11 -42.32 -39.46
C LYS A 120 16.98 -41.24 -40.13
N SER A 121 17.06 -41.25 -41.47
CA SER A 121 17.78 -40.23 -42.26
C SER A 121 17.14 -38.84 -42.12
N LEU A 122 15.81 -38.74 -42.21
CA LEU A 122 15.07 -37.50 -41.97
C LEU A 122 15.21 -37.01 -40.51
N GLY A 123 15.17 -37.92 -39.53
CA GLY A 123 15.44 -37.61 -38.13
C GLY A 123 16.85 -37.04 -37.93
N ALA A 124 17.87 -37.63 -38.54
CA ALA A 124 19.24 -37.14 -38.51
C ALA A 124 19.38 -35.75 -39.19
N LYS A 125 18.71 -35.52 -40.33
CA LYS A 125 18.67 -34.22 -41.01
C LYS A 125 17.97 -33.17 -40.13
N ASN A 126 16.82 -33.47 -39.56
CA ASN A 126 16.09 -32.58 -38.65
C ASN A 126 16.88 -32.27 -37.38
N ALA A 127 17.57 -33.25 -36.79
CA ALA A 127 18.46 -33.03 -35.65
C ALA A 127 19.69 -32.17 -35.98
N ARG A 128 20.18 -32.18 -37.24
CA ARG A 128 21.21 -31.23 -37.72
C ARG A 128 20.62 -29.84 -37.90
N LEU A 129 19.47 -29.71 -38.55
CA LEU A 129 18.77 -28.43 -38.74
C LEU A 129 18.38 -27.76 -37.42
N TYR A 130 17.88 -28.53 -36.44
CA TYR A 130 17.56 -28.04 -35.09
C TYR A 130 18.82 -27.48 -34.40
N ARG A 131 19.93 -28.23 -34.41
CA ARG A 131 21.21 -27.77 -33.85
C ARG A 131 21.74 -26.52 -34.57
N SER A 132 21.58 -26.43 -35.89
CA SER A 132 21.95 -25.24 -36.67
C SER A 132 21.10 -24.03 -36.30
N ARG A 133 19.78 -24.18 -36.18
CA ARG A 133 18.85 -23.11 -35.76
C ARG A 133 19.12 -22.66 -34.33
N LYS A 134 19.39 -23.60 -33.40
CA LYS A 134 19.78 -23.28 -32.01
C LYS A 134 21.11 -22.50 -31.98
N LYS A 135 22.11 -22.91 -32.78
CA LYS A 135 23.38 -22.19 -32.90
C LYS A 135 23.20 -20.77 -33.46
N SER A 136 22.37 -20.58 -34.48
CA SER A 136 22.06 -19.25 -35.03
C SER A 136 21.48 -18.33 -33.95
N LYS A 137 20.39 -18.76 -33.28
CA LYS A 137 19.75 -17.98 -32.20
C LYS A 137 20.72 -17.62 -31.07
N LEU A 138 21.66 -18.51 -30.73
CA LEU A 138 22.70 -18.23 -29.74
C LEU A 138 23.67 -17.14 -30.21
N MET A 139 24.04 -17.12 -31.49
CA MET A 139 24.88 -16.06 -32.07
C MET A 139 24.13 -14.72 -32.10
N ASP A 140 22.87 -14.71 -32.53
CA ASP A 140 22.01 -13.53 -32.56
C ASP A 140 21.87 -12.92 -31.15
N LEU A 141 21.68 -13.76 -30.12
CA LEU A 141 21.61 -13.34 -28.72
C LEU A 141 22.96 -12.82 -28.20
N LYS A 142 24.08 -13.45 -28.56
CA LYS A 142 25.44 -12.95 -28.24
C LYS A 142 25.78 -11.64 -28.96
N GLU A 143 25.14 -11.34 -30.08
CA GLU A 143 25.26 -10.04 -30.76
C GLU A 143 24.42 -8.97 -30.05
N GLN A 144 23.18 -9.29 -29.67
CA GLN A 144 22.34 -8.40 -28.85
C GLN A 144 22.99 -8.06 -27.49
N VAL A 145 23.54 -9.06 -26.78
CA VAL A 145 24.26 -8.81 -25.52
C VAL A 145 25.46 -7.89 -25.73
N ARG A 146 26.23 -8.05 -26.81
CA ARG A 146 27.34 -7.15 -27.13
C ARG A 146 26.87 -5.74 -27.52
N ALA A 147 25.74 -5.62 -28.21
CA ALA A 147 25.12 -4.33 -28.53
C ALA A 147 24.64 -3.60 -27.26
N PHE A 148 23.95 -4.30 -26.35
CA PHE A 148 23.53 -3.74 -25.07
C PHE A 148 24.70 -3.38 -24.16
N GLN A 149 25.77 -4.20 -24.14
CA GLN A 149 26.99 -3.87 -23.42
C GLN A 149 27.63 -2.58 -23.97
N GLY A 150 27.74 -2.44 -25.29
CA GLY A 150 28.22 -1.22 -25.92
C GLY A 150 27.35 0.01 -25.62
N GLN A 151 26.03 -0.14 -25.58
CA GLN A 151 25.11 0.93 -25.15
C GLN A 151 25.30 1.30 -23.68
N LEU A 152 25.48 0.31 -22.80
CA LEU A 152 25.71 0.52 -21.37
C LEU A 152 27.03 1.25 -21.13
N ASP A 153 28.10 0.88 -21.82
CA ASP A 153 29.41 1.51 -21.68
C ASP A 153 29.44 2.91 -22.32
N ALA A 154 28.70 3.15 -23.40
CA ALA A 154 28.47 4.50 -23.93
C ALA A 154 27.66 5.38 -22.96
N LEU A 155 26.64 4.83 -22.29
CA LEU A 155 25.89 5.52 -21.24
C LEU A 155 26.75 5.83 -20.02
N ARG A 156 27.59 4.89 -19.56
CA ARG A 156 28.58 5.09 -18.48
C ARG A 156 29.60 6.18 -18.84
N LEU A 157 30.13 6.17 -20.06
CA LEU A 157 31.06 7.19 -20.52
C LEU A 157 30.39 8.57 -20.58
N LYS A 158 29.18 8.65 -21.15
CA LYS A 158 28.37 9.89 -21.18
C LYS A 158 28.09 10.42 -19.77
N HIS A 159 27.70 9.53 -18.85
CA HIS A 159 27.48 9.84 -17.44
C HIS A 159 28.75 10.38 -16.75
N ASN A 160 29.91 9.77 -17.00
CA ASN A 160 31.18 10.23 -16.46
C ASN A 160 31.61 11.60 -17.02
N VAL A 161 31.34 11.87 -18.30
CA VAL A 161 31.57 13.19 -18.91
C VAL A 161 30.63 14.24 -18.31
N THR A 162 29.34 13.94 -18.09
CA THR A 162 28.43 14.85 -17.39
C THR A 162 28.79 15.04 -15.92
N ARG A 163 29.35 14.03 -15.25
CA ARG A 163 29.85 14.10 -13.86
C ARG A 163 31.04 15.06 -13.70
N ALA A 164 31.77 15.35 -14.78
CA ALA A 164 32.83 16.36 -14.75
C ALA A 164 32.31 17.79 -14.49
N ASN A 165 31.01 18.05 -14.68
CA ASN A 165 30.35 19.23 -14.15
C ASN A 165 30.18 19.08 -12.63
N SER A 166 31.23 19.44 -11.89
CA SER A 166 31.34 19.29 -10.43
C SER A 166 30.12 19.79 -9.64
N ALA A 167 29.46 20.86 -10.11
CA ALA A 167 28.24 21.38 -9.52
C ALA A 167 27.07 20.37 -9.58
N ILE A 168 26.85 19.68 -10.70
CA ILE A 168 25.76 18.71 -10.86
C ILE A 168 26.00 17.50 -9.96
N ALA A 169 27.22 16.95 -9.98
CA ALA A 169 27.61 15.82 -9.14
C ALA A 169 27.43 16.13 -7.63
N GLN A 170 27.78 17.34 -7.18
CA GLN A 170 27.57 17.75 -5.78
C GLN A 170 26.08 17.88 -5.41
N TRP A 171 25.22 18.32 -6.34
CA TRP A 171 23.77 18.39 -6.08
C TRP A 171 23.13 17.00 -6.04
N GLU A 172 23.54 16.09 -6.93
CA GLU A 172 23.11 14.69 -6.92
C GLU A 172 23.55 13.96 -5.64
N GLU A 173 24.81 14.11 -5.24
CA GLU A 173 25.35 13.52 -4.01
C GLU A 173 24.63 14.06 -2.75
N LYS A 174 24.37 15.38 -2.68
CA LYS A 174 23.56 15.99 -1.61
C LYS A 174 22.12 15.46 -1.62
N ALA A 175 21.49 15.30 -2.78
CA ALA A 175 20.13 14.76 -2.89
C ALA A 175 20.06 13.29 -2.44
N ILE A 176 21.06 12.47 -2.79
CA ILE A 176 21.19 11.08 -2.33
C ILE A 176 21.39 11.04 -0.81
N ALA A 177 22.30 11.85 -0.27
CA ALA A 177 22.56 11.91 1.17
C ALA A 177 21.32 12.35 1.97
N LEU A 178 20.59 13.36 1.50
CA LEU A 178 19.31 13.78 2.10
C LEU A 178 18.27 12.67 2.04
N ARG A 179 18.18 11.91 0.94
CA ARG A 179 17.27 10.77 0.79
C ARG A 179 17.65 9.57 1.67
N ILE A 180 18.93 9.37 1.99
CA ILE A 180 19.38 8.36 2.96
C ILE A 180 19.00 8.81 4.37
N LYS A 181 19.33 10.04 4.76
CA LYS A 181 18.96 10.61 6.07
C LYS A 181 17.45 10.57 6.30
N ARG A 182 16.65 10.91 5.28
CA ARG A 182 15.19 10.82 5.34
C ARG A 182 14.70 9.39 5.58
N ARG A 183 15.22 8.39 4.85
CA ARG A 183 14.87 6.98 5.08
C ARG A 183 15.26 6.47 6.47
N GLN A 184 16.40 6.92 7.00
CA GLN A 184 16.79 6.64 8.39
C GLN A 184 15.80 7.25 9.39
N ALA A 185 15.39 8.51 9.19
CA ALA A 185 14.38 9.15 10.02
C ALA A 185 12.99 8.48 9.92
N GLU A 186 12.58 8.06 8.72
CA GLU A 186 11.35 7.28 8.50
C GLU A 186 11.38 5.96 9.28
N SER A 187 12.49 5.21 9.22
CA SER A 187 12.65 3.94 9.97
C SER A 187 12.71 4.13 11.50
N ILE A 188 13.38 5.18 11.98
CA ILE A 188 13.40 5.52 13.41
C ILE A 188 11.99 5.91 13.88
N ASN A 189 11.25 6.69 13.07
CA ASN A 189 9.87 7.04 13.36
C ASN A 189 9.00 5.78 13.49
N GLU A 190 9.07 4.82 12.56
CA GLU A 190 8.32 3.56 12.66
C GLU A 190 8.59 2.79 13.96
N GLN A 191 9.83 2.81 14.47
CA GLN A 191 10.21 2.21 15.76
C GLN A 191 9.61 3.00 16.93
N LEU A 192 9.70 4.33 16.90
CA LEU A 192 9.12 5.21 17.93
C LEU A 192 7.59 5.09 18.00
N GLN A 193 6.90 4.93 16.87
CA GLN A 193 5.45 4.70 16.85
C GLN A 193 5.06 3.34 17.48
N GLN A 194 5.89 2.31 17.30
CA GLN A 194 5.71 1.02 17.97
C GLN A 194 5.99 1.12 19.47
N ALA A 195 7.05 1.81 19.86
CA ALA A 195 7.39 2.06 21.26
C ALA A 195 6.28 2.88 21.96
N LEU A 196 5.75 3.91 21.31
CA LEU A 196 4.62 4.71 21.79
C LEU A 196 3.39 3.83 22.03
N LEU A 197 3.01 2.99 21.05
CA LEU A 197 1.89 2.06 21.20
C LEU A 197 2.03 1.15 22.43
N VAL A 198 3.23 0.62 22.67
CA VAL A 198 3.52 -0.24 23.83
C VAL A 198 3.50 0.57 25.14
N GLN A 199 4.14 1.74 25.16
CA GLN A 199 4.23 2.60 26.34
C GLN A 199 2.86 3.13 26.77
N THR A 200 2.03 3.60 25.85
CA THR A 200 0.66 4.05 26.17
C THR A 200 -0.18 2.87 26.66
N GLY A 201 0.06 1.64 26.17
CA GLY A 201 -0.48 0.40 26.74
C GLY A 201 -0.17 0.27 28.23
N VAL A 202 1.12 0.20 28.58
CA VAL A 202 1.58 0.06 29.98
C VAL A 202 1.07 1.19 30.87
N VAL A 203 1.01 2.43 30.36
CA VAL A 203 0.50 3.59 31.12
C VAL A 203 -1.01 3.48 31.35
N CYS A 204 -1.79 3.04 30.35
CA CYS A 204 -3.23 2.77 30.52
C CYS A 204 -3.47 1.64 31.52
N ASP A 205 -2.73 0.54 31.43
CA ASP A 205 -2.85 -0.61 32.32
C ASP A 205 -2.54 -0.20 33.78
N LEU A 206 -1.40 0.47 34.01
CA LEU A 206 -1.04 1.00 35.33
C LEU A 206 -2.08 2.01 35.84
N ARG A 207 -2.57 2.91 34.98
CA ARG A 207 -3.61 3.87 35.36
C ARG A 207 -4.91 3.19 35.77
N SER A 208 -5.33 2.11 35.10
CA SER A 208 -6.52 1.34 35.49
C SER A 208 -6.36 0.68 36.87
N ILE A 209 -5.13 0.39 37.29
CA ILE A 209 -4.80 -0.15 38.62
C ILE A 209 -4.80 0.96 39.69
N PHE A 210 -4.46 2.21 39.34
CA PHE A 210 -4.23 3.28 40.33
C PHE A 210 -5.27 4.39 40.38
N THR A 211 -6.04 4.67 39.32
CA THR A 211 -7.01 5.78 39.26
C THR A 211 -8.10 5.60 38.20
N ASP A 212 -9.36 5.45 38.62
CA ASP A 212 -10.55 5.64 37.76
C ASP A 212 -10.75 7.12 37.33
N SER A 213 -10.07 8.07 37.99
CA SER A 213 -10.36 9.51 37.93
C SER A 213 -9.24 10.40 37.38
N ALA A 214 -8.12 9.83 36.90
CA ALA A 214 -7.06 10.64 36.28
C ALA A 214 -7.52 11.27 34.94
N PRO A 215 -6.99 12.44 34.53
CA PRO A 215 -7.26 13.02 33.21
C PRO A 215 -6.64 12.18 32.06
N PRO A 216 -7.18 12.20 30.83
CA PRO A 216 -6.59 11.53 29.66
C PRO A 216 -5.09 11.85 29.49
N SER A 217 -4.26 10.81 29.33
CA SER A 217 -2.80 10.94 29.26
C SER A 217 -2.33 11.12 27.82
N ALA A 218 -1.83 12.32 27.51
CA ALA A 218 -1.52 12.80 26.16
C ALA A 218 -2.76 12.87 25.24
N ALA A 219 -2.74 13.79 24.27
CA ALA A 219 -3.85 13.88 23.32
C ALA A 219 -3.82 12.69 22.36
N LEU A 220 -4.92 11.94 22.29
CA LEU A 220 -5.06 10.82 21.36
C LEU A 220 -4.96 11.37 19.94
N ASN A 221 -4.00 10.87 19.15
CA ASN A 221 -3.75 11.37 17.80
C ASN A 221 -3.32 10.23 16.88
N MET A 222 -4.18 9.87 15.94
CA MET A 222 -3.97 8.75 15.01
C MET A 222 -2.80 8.99 14.05
N ARG A 223 -2.38 10.24 13.84
CA ARG A 223 -1.16 10.59 13.08
C ARG A 223 0.08 9.98 13.75
N HIS A 224 0.14 9.97 15.08
CA HIS A 224 1.28 9.40 15.81
C HIS A 224 1.33 7.87 15.76
N PHE A 225 0.21 7.18 15.51
CA PHE A 225 0.18 5.72 15.47
C PHE A 225 0.24 5.14 14.07
N LEU A 226 -0.42 5.78 13.10
CA LEU A 226 -0.63 5.22 11.76
C LEU A 226 0.09 5.98 10.65
N HIS A 227 0.09 7.31 10.71
CA HIS A 227 0.58 8.11 9.60
C HIS A 227 2.10 7.97 9.43
N SER A 228 2.55 7.98 8.19
CA SER A 228 3.97 8.05 7.81
C SER A 228 4.04 8.88 6.53
N TYR A 229 5.07 9.71 6.41
CA TYR A 229 5.13 10.70 5.34
C TYR A 229 4.95 10.03 3.96
N THR A 230 3.95 10.48 3.23
CA THR A 230 3.46 9.85 2.00
C THR A 230 3.57 10.82 0.83
N HIS A 231 4.53 10.56 -0.06
CA HIS A 231 4.70 11.29 -1.32
C HIS A 231 4.34 10.38 -2.49
N LEU A 232 3.22 10.68 -3.16
CA LEU A 232 2.77 9.94 -4.34
C LEU A 232 3.40 10.50 -5.60
N ARG A 233 4.40 9.80 -6.12
CA ARG A 233 5.17 10.26 -7.28
C ARG A 233 4.37 10.20 -8.59
N LYS A 234 4.85 10.94 -9.60
CA LYS A 234 4.19 11.02 -10.93
C LYS A 234 4.33 9.75 -11.76
N ASP A 235 5.46 9.04 -11.65
CA ASP A 235 5.72 7.86 -12.47
C ASP A 235 4.96 6.62 -11.95
N ARG A 236 4.35 5.87 -12.88
CA ARG A 236 3.43 4.77 -12.54
C ARG A 236 4.08 3.71 -11.64
N GLN A 237 5.34 3.36 -11.89
CA GLN A 237 6.05 2.31 -11.12
C GLN A 237 6.33 2.76 -9.69
N SER A 238 6.85 3.97 -9.49
CA SER A 238 7.06 4.50 -8.15
C SER A 238 5.75 4.75 -7.43
N ARG A 239 4.73 5.32 -8.09
CA ARG A 239 3.41 5.52 -7.48
C ARG A 239 2.78 4.21 -7.01
N THR A 240 2.98 3.11 -7.75
CA THR A 240 2.54 1.77 -7.30
C THR A 240 3.24 1.39 -6.00
N ARG A 241 4.57 1.51 -5.93
CA ARG A 241 5.35 1.24 -4.71
C ARG A 241 4.97 2.16 -3.55
N ASP A 242 4.72 3.45 -3.81
CA ASP A 242 4.32 4.43 -2.79
C ASP A 242 2.97 4.02 -2.16
N LEU A 243 2.01 3.58 -2.98
CA LEU A 243 0.71 3.08 -2.50
C LEU A 243 0.82 1.73 -1.77
N GLU A 244 1.71 0.84 -2.21
CA GLU A 244 1.99 -0.45 -1.54
C GLU A 244 2.70 -0.29 -0.20
N LEU A 245 3.49 0.78 0.00
CA LEU A 245 4.10 1.11 1.29
C LEU A 245 3.05 1.64 2.29
N VAL A 246 2.07 2.43 1.82
CA VAL A 246 0.99 2.94 2.68
C VAL A 246 0.02 1.83 3.09
N GLY A 247 -0.43 1.01 2.14
CA GLY A 247 -1.37 -0.09 2.40
C GLY A 247 -0.64 -1.38 2.80
N SER A 248 -0.56 -1.69 4.09
CA SER A 248 0.09 -2.91 4.60
C SER A 248 -0.72 -3.63 5.68
N ASP A 249 -0.53 -4.96 5.77
CA ASP A 249 -1.17 -5.78 6.80
C ASP A 249 -0.76 -5.34 8.21
N ALA A 250 0.53 -5.04 8.42
CA ALA A 250 1.05 -4.55 9.70
C ALA A 250 0.41 -3.22 10.15
N LYS A 251 0.06 -2.32 9.22
CA LYS A 251 -0.62 -1.06 9.53
C LYS A 251 -2.10 -1.28 9.86
N MET A 252 -2.80 -2.19 9.17
CA MET A 252 -4.16 -2.60 9.55
C MET A 252 -4.19 -3.28 10.93
N ASP A 253 -3.24 -4.16 11.22
CA ASP A 253 -3.13 -4.85 12.52
C ASP A 253 -2.75 -3.89 13.66
N ARG A 254 -1.98 -2.84 13.35
CA ARG A 254 -1.70 -1.73 14.29
C ARG A 254 -2.96 -0.90 14.53
N ALA A 255 -3.65 -0.49 13.47
CA ALA A 255 -4.88 0.28 13.53
C ALA A 255 -5.98 -0.42 14.32
N MET A 256 -6.21 -1.71 14.07
CA MET A 256 -7.17 -2.53 14.81
C MET A 256 -6.83 -2.59 16.31
N ARG A 257 -5.55 -2.76 16.67
CA ARG A 257 -5.10 -2.76 18.08
C ARG A 257 -5.30 -1.40 18.76
N VAL A 258 -5.00 -0.30 18.08
CA VAL A 258 -5.24 1.06 18.63
C VAL A 258 -6.73 1.25 18.88
N VAL A 259 -7.57 1.03 17.88
CA VAL A 259 -9.03 1.24 17.99
C VAL A 259 -9.64 0.39 19.09
N LEU A 260 -9.31 -0.92 19.15
CA LEU A 260 -9.88 -1.81 20.17
C LEU A 260 -9.39 -1.49 21.58
N ARG A 261 -8.13 -1.04 21.76
CA ARG A 261 -7.59 -0.66 23.07
C ARG A 261 -8.17 0.65 23.58
N GLU A 262 -8.09 1.72 22.78
CA GLU A 262 -8.52 3.06 23.20
C GLU A 262 -10.07 3.17 23.35
N THR A 263 -10.83 2.25 22.76
CA THR A 263 -12.30 2.16 22.96
C THR A 263 -12.73 1.09 23.97
N GLN A 264 -11.81 0.35 24.60
CA GLN A 264 -12.15 -0.84 25.40
C GLN A 264 -13.12 -0.55 26.56
N THR A 265 -13.00 0.64 27.17
CA THR A 265 -13.85 1.06 28.30
C THR A 265 -15.20 1.63 27.88
N ILE A 266 -15.41 1.88 26.58
CA ILE A 266 -16.63 2.49 26.04
C ILE A 266 -17.71 1.42 25.90
N ALA A 267 -18.91 1.75 26.37
CA ALA A 267 -20.06 0.85 26.38
C ALA A 267 -20.58 0.58 24.96
N THR A 268 -20.88 -0.68 24.66
CA THR A 268 -21.55 -1.07 23.42
C THR A 268 -23.07 -0.98 23.59
N SER A 269 -23.68 0.01 22.94
CA SER A 269 -25.14 0.22 22.94
C SER A 269 -25.64 0.68 21.56
N LEU A 270 -26.96 0.68 21.34
CA LEU A 270 -27.59 1.25 20.15
C LEU A 270 -27.57 2.78 20.12
N SER A 271 -27.39 3.44 21.27
CA SER A 271 -27.09 4.87 21.35
C SER A 271 -25.59 5.08 21.10
N PRO A 272 -25.20 6.04 20.26
CA PRO A 272 -23.80 6.28 19.93
C PRO A 272 -23.09 6.98 21.09
N GLU A 273 -21.97 6.41 21.54
CA GLU A 273 -21.03 7.12 22.41
C GLU A 273 -19.95 7.75 21.52
N ILE A 274 -19.99 9.08 21.39
CA ILE A 274 -19.06 9.87 20.58
C ILE A 274 -18.33 10.82 21.53
N LEU A 275 -17.03 10.60 21.68
CA LEU A 275 -16.10 11.43 22.43
C LEU A 275 -15.20 12.17 21.45
N PHE A 276 -14.77 13.39 21.77
CA PHE A 276 -13.77 14.09 20.99
C PHE A 276 -12.74 14.77 21.89
N GLN A 277 -11.57 15.01 21.32
CA GLN A 277 -10.49 15.79 21.91
C GLN A 277 -9.98 16.79 20.87
N GLU A 278 -9.89 18.07 21.24
CA GLU A 278 -9.25 19.09 20.41
C GLU A 278 -7.72 18.85 20.37
N LEU A 279 -7.12 19.05 19.21
CA LEU A 279 -5.68 18.92 18.98
C LEU A 279 -5.07 20.31 18.80
N ASP A 280 -4.10 20.62 19.66
CA ASP A 280 -3.22 21.78 19.47
C ASP A 280 -2.24 21.50 18.32
N LEU A 281 -2.42 22.22 17.20
CA LEU A 281 -1.50 22.26 16.07
C LEU A 281 -0.71 23.58 16.03
N GLY A 282 -0.74 24.37 17.11
CA GLY A 282 -0.11 25.68 17.20
C GLY A 282 -0.57 26.63 16.08
N THR A 283 0.39 27.18 15.34
CA THR A 283 0.11 28.08 14.21
C THR A 283 -0.15 27.33 12.89
N GLU A 284 -0.01 26.00 12.83
CA GLU A 284 -0.28 25.23 11.61
C GLU A 284 -1.78 25.09 11.33
N GLY A 285 -2.64 25.12 12.36
CA GLY A 285 -4.08 25.12 12.20
C GLY A 285 -4.86 24.59 13.39
N LEU A 286 -5.96 23.91 13.13
CA LEU A 286 -6.87 23.35 14.13
C LEU A 286 -7.07 21.85 13.85
N GLY A 287 -7.29 21.04 14.88
CA GLY A 287 -7.60 19.62 14.70
C GLY A 287 -8.49 19.04 15.79
N LYS A 288 -9.05 17.87 15.50
CA LYS A 288 -9.77 17.02 16.46
C LYS A 288 -9.30 15.57 16.33
N THR A 289 -9.39 14.84 17.42
CA THR A 289 -9.54 13.39 17.37
C THR A 289 -10.90 13.00 17.92
N SER A 290 -11.72 12.36 17.11
CA SER A 290 -12.99 11.75 17.50
C SER A 290 -12.81 10.27 17.78
N THR A 291 -13.48 9.76 18.80
CA THR A 291 -13.59 8.35 19.16
C THR A 291 -15.06 8.02 19.25
N ALA A 292 -15.54 7.05 18.48
CA ALA A 292 -16.95 6.70 18.43
C ALA A 292 -17.17 5.18 18.56
N VAL A 293 -18.20 4.81 19.32
CA VAL A 293 -18.66 3.42 19.46
C VAL A 293 -20.18 3.38 19.36
N TYR A 294 -20.70 2.49 18.52
CA TYR A 294 -22.14 2.28 18.34
C TYR A 294 -22.44 0.88 17.81
N ALA A 295 -23.57 0.31 18.23
CA ALA A 295 -24.08 -0.97 17.77
C ALA A 295 -25.17 -0.80 16.71
N PHE A 296 -25.32 -1.81 15.85
CA PHE A 296 -26.39 -1.91 14.86
C PHE A 296 -27.15 -3.24 15.00
N ASN A 297 -28.48 -3.19 14.89
CA ASN A 297 -29.33 -4.38 14.82
C ASN A 297 -29.18 -5.04 13.43
N THR A 298 -28.06 -5.72 13.20
CA THR A 298 -27.80 -6.54 12.01
C THR A 298 -26.91 -7.72 12.37
N ARG A 299 -27.02 -8.80 11.61
CA ARG A 299 -26.08 -9.95 11.64
C ARG A 299 -25.23 -10.04 10.37
N ASP A 300 -25.51 -9.21 9.36
CA ASP A 300 -24.73 -9.19 8.12
C ASP A 300 -23.52 -8.27 8.26
N ALA A 301 -22.43 -8.83 8.78
CA ALA A 301 -21.15 -8.14 8.91
C ALA A 301 -20.63 -7.58 7.57
N ASN A 302 -20.92 -8.22 6.44
CA ASN A 302 -20.44 -7.75 5.12
C ASN A 302 -21.23 -6.53 4.66
N LYS A 303 -22.57 -6.58 4.73
CA LYS A 303 -23.44 -5.43 4.44
C LYS A 303 -23.08 -4.25 5.36
N ALA A 304 -23.06 -4.47 6.66
CA ALA A 304 -22.79 -3.42 7.65
C ALA A 304 -21.41 -2.77 7.41
N PHE A 305 -20.38 -3.56 7.13
CA PHE A 305 -19.04 -3.04 6.89
C PHE A 305 -18.90 -2.33 5.54
N GLN A 306 -19.55 -2.81 4.49
CA GLN A 306 -19.58 -2.13 3.19
C GLN A 306 -20.31 -0.78 3.30
N VAL A 307 -21.44 -0.73 4.02
CA VAL A 307 -22.16 0.51 4.34
C VAL A 307 -21.26 1.47 5.12
N ALA A 308 -20.61 1.01 6.20
CA ALA A 308 -19.72 1.83 7.00
C ALA A 308 -18.55 2.40 6.19
N CYS A 309 -17.92 1.56 5.36
CA CYS A 309 -16.90 2.01 4.41
C CYS A 309 -17.43 3.10 3.48
N GLN A 310 -18.58 2.86 2.84
CA GLN A 310 -19.14 3.80 1.88
C GLN A 310 -19.54 5.13 2.53
N THR A 311 -20.14 5.11 3.72
CA THR A 311 -20.45 6.33 4.48
C THR A 311 -19.19 7.11 4.87
N ILE A 312 -18.09 6.44 5.28
CA ILE A 312 -16.81 7.11 5.58
C ILE A 312 -16.20 7.74 4.32
N PHE A 313 -16.33 7.10 3.15
CA PHE A 313 -15.89 7.71 1.90
C PHE A 313 -16.72 8.95 1.56
N ASP A 314 -18.04 8.82 1.55
CA ASP A 314 -18.94 9.90 1.15
C ASP A 314 -19.06 11.02 2.21
N CYS A 315 -18.44 10.83 3.39
CA CYS A 315 -18.42 11.81 4.47
C CYS A 315 -17.66 13.08 4.06
N CYS A 316 -18.43 14.09 3.68
CA CYS A 316 -17.95 15.42 3.35
C CYS A 316 -18.12 16.33 4.57
N GLY A 317 -17.01 16.73 5.19
CA GLY A 317 -17.00 17.52 6.44
C GLY A 317 -17.98 18.70 6.43
N VAL A 318 -18.66 18.90 7.56
CA VAL A 318 -19.67 19.96 7.77
C VAL A 318 -19.12 20.93 8.80
N TRP A 319 -18.96 22.19 8.46
CA TRP A 319 -18.38 23.19 9.34
C TRP A 319 -19.48 24.05 10.00
N PRO A 320 -19.57 24.09 11.35
CA PRO A 320 -20.43 25.03 12.07
C PRO A 320 -20.20 26.46 11.60
N ASP A 321 -21.26 27.26 11.49
CA ASP A 321 -21.24 28.62 10.95
C ASP A 321 -20.79 28.78 9.48
N TYR A 322 -20.64 27.69 8.71
CA TYR A 322 -20.39 27.77 7.27
C TYR A 322 -21.42 27.02 6.40
N SER A 323 -21.86 27.69 5.34
CA SER A 323 -22.62 27.08 4.25
C SER A 323 -21.67 26.52 3.18
N ARG A 324 -21.81 25.23 2.83
CA ARG A 324 -21.03 24.61 1.74
C ARG A 324 -21.63 25.02 0.38
N ILE A 325 -20.98 25.96 -0.31
CA ILE A 325 -21.41 26.48 -1.63
C ILE A 325 -21.11 25.47 -2.74
N ALA A 326 -19.93 24.85 -2.67
CA ALA A 326 -19.45 23.91 -3.67
C ALA A 326 -18.85 22.69 -2.99
N SER A 327 -19.11 21.52 -3.58
CA SER A 327 -18.55 20.26 -3.14
C SER A 327 -18.16 19.43 -4.36
N SER A 328 -16.98 18.84 -4.32
CA SER A 328 -16.52 17.87 -5.29
C SER A 328 -15.77 16.78 -4.55
N MET A 329 -16.17 15.54 -4.75
CA MET A 329 -15.41 14.38 -4.36
C MET A 329 -15.23 13.50 -5.60
N LYS A 330 -14.01 13.02 -5.81
CA LYS A 330 -13.72 11.99 -6.80
C LYS A 330 -12.79 10.95 -6.22
N PHE A 331 -13.03 9.69 -6.55
CA PHE A 331 -11.99 8.69 -6.54
C PHE A 331 -11.25 8.74 -7.88
N VAL A 332 -9.93 8.69 -7.85
CA VAL A 332 -9.11 8.62 -9.07
C VAL A 332 -8.53 7.23 -9.24
N ASP A 333 -8.38 6.81 -10.49
CA ASP A 333 -7.75 5.53 -10.82
C ASP A 333 -6.30 5.51 -10.32
N VAL A 334 -5.99 4.46 -9.56
CA VAL A 334 -4.65 4.15 -9.09
C VAL A 334 -4.23 2.76 -9.58
N PRO A 335 -2.92 2.49 -9.69
CA PRO A 335 -2.45 1.14 -9.97
C PRO A 335 -3.01 0.12 -8.96
N PRO A 336 -3.39 -1.10 -9.39
CA PRO A 336 -3.89 -2.11 -8.47
C PRO A 336 -2.79 -2.48 -7.46
N THR A 337 -3.14 -2.47 -6.17
CA THR A 337 -2.28 -2.89 -5.06
C THR A 337 -2.88 -4.08 -4.34
N LYS A 338 -2.06 -4.84 -3.59
CA LYS A 338 -2.50 -6.01 -2.78
C LYS A 338 -3.74 -5.71 -1.93
N HIS A 339 -3.80 -4.52 -1.34
CA HIS A 339 -4.86 -4.09 -0.42
C HIS A 339 -5.96 -3.24 -1.06
N HIS A 340 -6.02 -3.19 -2.39
CA HIS A 340 -7.05 -2.45 -3.15
C HIS A 340 -7.19 -1.00 -2.70
N VAL A 341 -6.05 -0.33 -2.51
CA VAL A 341 -5.99 1.07 -2.06
C VAL A 341 -6.79 1.95 -3.00
N ARG A 342 -7.75 2.70 -2.46
CA ARG A 342 -8.50 3.75 -3.14
C ARG A 342 -7.92 5.11 -2.80
N TYR A 343 -7.97 6.04 -3.75
CA TYR A 343 -7.47 7.39 -3.56
C TYR A 343 -8.57 8.43 -3.83
N GLY A 344 -9.02 9.08 -2.76
CA GLY A 344 -10.03 10.12 -2.75
C GLY A 344 -9.40 11.51 -2.84
N ILE A 345 -9.99 12.36 -3.68
CA ILE A 345 -9.68 13.77 -3.80
C ILE A 345 -10.97 14.54 -3.52
N THR A 346 -11.01 15.22 -2.37
CA THR A 346 -12.12 16.09 -1.98
C THR A 346 -11.74 17.56 -2.12
N GLN A 347 -12.70 18.38 -2.54
CA GLN A 347 -12.57 19.83 -2.67
C GLN A 347 -13.91 20.47 -2.28
N HIS A 348 -13.87 21.38 -1.31
CA HIS A 348 -15.05 22.07 -0.82
C HIS A 348 -14.81 23.59 -0.77
N THR A 349 -15.85 24.36 -1.09
CA THR A 349 -15.86 25.81 -0.84
C THR A 349 -16.94 26.11 0.18
N TYR A 350 -16.52 26.59 1.33
CA TYR A 350 -17.36 27.03 2.43
C TYR A 350 -17.54 28.54 2.38
N ARG A 351 -18.68 29.05 2.84
CA ARG A 351 -18.92 30.47 3.11
C ARG A 351 -19.31 30.65 4.56
N HIS A 352 -18.62 31.52 5.28
CA HIS A 352 -18.99 31.85 6.65
C HIS A 352 -20.32 32.62 6.66
N ASN A 353 -21.30 32.11 7.40
CA ASN A 353 -22.71 32.55 7.36
C ASN A 353 -22.92 34.01 7.78
N PHE A 354 -22.00 34.60 8.55
CA PHE A 354 -22.12 35.97 9.06
C PHE A 354 -21.21 37.00 8.37
N THR A 355 -20.12 36.56 7.75
CA THR A 355 -19.11 37.46 7.14
C THR A 355 -19.03 37.32 5.62
N GLU A 356 -19.79 36.39 5.03
CA GLU A 356 -19.76 36.02 3.61
C GLU A 356 -18.37 35.59 3.08
N LYS A 357 -17.35 35.49 3.96
CA LYS A 357 -15.99 35.12 3.59
C LYS A 357 -15.96 33.66 3.12
N GLN A 358 -15.41 33.44 1.92
CA GLN A 358 -15.27 32.11 1.36
C GLN A 358 -13.92 31.49 1.73
N ILE A 359 -13.93 30.18 1.99
CA ILE A 359 -12.75 29.39 2.32
C ILE A 359 -12.76 28.11 1.48
N SER A 360 -11.64 27.84 0.82
CA SER A 360 -11.39 26.63 0.04
C SER A 360 -10.66 25.59 0.89
N SER A 361 -11.22 24.39 0.97
CA SER A 361 -10.60 23.23 1.62
C SER A 361 -10.39 22.09 0.62
N GLU A 362 -9.27 21.40 0.71
CA GLU A 362 -8.99 20.20 -0.07
C GLU A 362 -8.32 19.10 0.77
N ALA A 363 -8.69 17.85 0.52
CA ALA A 363 -8.01 16.68 1.07
C ALA A 363 -7.46 15.78 -0.04
N ARG A 364 -6.58 14.85 0.36
CA ARG A 364 -5.98 13.79 -0.47
C ARG A 364 -5.90 12.55 0.41
N ASP A 365 -6.96 11.77 0.43
CA ASP A 365 -7.19 10.71 1.42
C ASP A 365 -7.05 9.32 0.73
N LEU A 366 -6.21 8.45 1.28
CA LEU A 366 -6.03 7.05 0.86
C LEU A 366 -6.85 6.14 1.77
N TYR A 367 -7.54 5.16 1.19
CA TYR A 367 -8.42 4.24 1.90
C TYR A 367 -8.11 2.79 1.51
N TYR A 368 -7.99 1.91 2.50
CA TYR A 368 -7.86 0.47 2.27
C TYR A 368 -8.50 -0.31 3.42
N SER A 369 -8.97 -1.51 3.11
CA SER A 369 -9.79 -2.29 4.05
C SER A 369 -9.58 -3.78 3.87
N ARG A 370 -9.85 -4.53 4.93
CA ARG A 370 -9.80 -6.00 4.96
C ARG A 370 -10.98 -6.51 5.76
N MET A 371 -11.71 -7.48 5.21
CA MET A 371 -12.68 -8.29 5.95
C MET A 371 -12.04 -9.63 6.29
N THR A 372 -12.20 -10.10 7.53
CA THR A 372 -11.70 -11.40 7.99
C THR A 372 -12.79 -12.07 8.83
N GLY A 373 -13.48 -13.06 8.25
CA GLY A 373 -14.69 -13.62 8.85
C GLY A 373 -15.78 -12.56 8.96
N SER A 374 -16.24 -12.28 10.19
CA SER A 374 -17.19 -11.21 10.52
C SER A 374 -16.51 -9.91 11.02
N CYS A 375 -15.18 -9.83 11.00
CA CYS A 375 -14.43 -8.65 11.45
C CYS A 375 -13.91 -7.84 10.25
N GLY A 376 -14.49 -6.65 10.05
CA GLY A 376 -14.04 -5.67 9.07
C GLY A 376 -13.11 -4.64 9.69
N VAL A 377 -12.02 -4.30 9.00
CA VAL A 377 -11.10 -3.21 9.37
C VAL A 377 -10.93 -2.30 8.17
N LEU A 378 -11.26 -1.02 8.33
CA LEU A 378 -11.00 0.07 7.38
C LEU A 378 -9.94 0.98 7.98
N VAL A 379 -8.97 1.39 7.17
CA VAL A 379 -7.97 2.41 7.52
C VAL A 379 -8.00 3.50 6.44
N TRP A 380 -7.88 4.75 6.89
CA TRP A 380 -7.63 5.88 6.01
C TRP A 380 -6.46 6.72 6.51
N ASP A 381 -5.77 7.35 5.57
CA ASP A 381 -4.60 8.18 5.84
C ASP A 381 -4.43 9.25 4.74
N PHE A 382 -3.81 10.37 5.08
CA PHE A 382 -3.65 11.49 4.16
C PHE A 382 -2.32 11.43 3.41
N VAL A 383 -2.30 11.99 2.21
CA VAL A 383 -1.11 12.18 1.38
C VAL A 383 -0.46 13.52 1.70
N ASP A 384 0.84 13.53 1.98
CA ASP A 384 1.59 14.77 2.20
C ASP A 384 1.76 15.55 0.90
N ASP A 385 2.30 14.88 -0.12
CA ASP A 385 2.63 15.45 -1.42
C ASP A 385 2.18 14.52 -2.57
N ASP A 386 1.69 15.09 -3.67
CA ASP A 386 1.32 14.34 -4.88
C ASP A 386 1.73 15.13 -6.14
N ASP A 387 2.61 14.55 -6.95
CA ASP A 387 3.12 15.17 -8.18
C ASP A 387 2.08 15.21 -9.32
N LEU A 388 1.09 14.31 -9.29
CA LEU A 388 0.08 14.14 -10.32
C LEU A 388 -1.20 14.92 -10.00
N TYR A 389 -1.57 14.98 -8.71
CA TYR A 389 -2.74 15.71 -8.22
C TYR A 389 -2.40 16.68 -7.06
N PRO A 390 -1.49 17.64 -7.26
CA PRO A 390 -1.12 18.61 -6.23
C PRO A 390 -2.33 19.44 -5.76
N LEU A 391 -2.20 20.08 -4.59
CA LEU A 391 -3.17 21.06 -4.10
C LEU A 391 -3.22 22.28 -5.05
N LYS A 392 -4.40 22.88 -5.22
CA LYS A 392 -4.53 24.07 -6.08
C LYS A 392 -3.86 25.28 -5.41
N SER A 393 -3.38 26.23 -6.22
CA SER A 393 -2.72 27.44 -5.71
C SER A 393 -3.62 28.35 -4.87
N GLY A 394 -4.95 28.16 -4.96
CA GLY A 394 -5.95 28.87 -4.17
C GLY A 394 -6.55 28.05 -3.02
N THR A 395 -5.96 26.90 -2.65
CA THR A 395 -6.38 26.11 -1.47
C THR A 395 -5.94 26.81 -0.19
N LEU A 396 -6.89 27.29 0.62
CA LEU A 396 -6.60 27.96 1.90
C LEU A 396 -6.47 26.98 3.07
N ILE A 397 -7.06 25.79 2.98
CA ILE A 397 -6.99 24.74 3.99
C ILE A 397 -6.68 23.40 3.33
N LYS A 398 -5.63 22.72 3.82
CA LYS A 398 -5.38 21.31 3.53
C LYS A 398 -5.98 20.49 4.67
N ARG A 399 -7.02 19.71 4.38
CA ARG A 399 -7.57 18.75 5.33
C ARG A 399 -6.73 17.47 5.29
N ASN A 400 -6.19 17.07 6.44
CA ASN A 400 -5.42 15.85 6.62
C ASN A 400 -6.22 14.92 7.55
N THR A 401 -6.79 13.84 7.01
CA THR A 401 -7.52 12.85 7.81
C THR A 401 -6.74 11.56 7.96
N VAL A 402 -6.67 11.02 9.17
CA VAL A 402 -6.08 9.70 9.45
C VAL A 402 -6.85 9.01 10.54
N GLY A 403 -7.21 7.74 10.33
CA GLY A 403 -8.04 7.02 11.27
C GLY A 403 -8.30 5.59 10.86
N ALA A 404 -9.09 4.92 11.68
CA ALA A 404 -9.50 3.55 11.44
C ALA A 404 -10.86 3.24 12.04
N LEU A 405 -11.53 2.27 11.44
CA LEU A 405 -12.81 1.73 11.84
C LEU A 405 -12.68 0.20 11.93
N VAL A 406 -13.09 -0.35 13.06
CA VAL A 406 -13.19 -1.79 13.31
C VAL A 406 -14.66 -2.12 13.51
N MET A 407 -15.17 -3.06 12.73
CA MET A 407 -16.55 -3.53 12.84
C MET A 407 -16.56 -5.04 13.05
N ARG A 408 -17.20 -5.51 14.13
CA ARG A 408 -17.27 -6.94 14.49
C ARG A 408 -18.51 -7.23 15.36
N PRO A 409 -18.96 -8.48 15.47
CA PRO A 409 -19.95 -8.86 16.48
C PRO A 409 -19.42 -8.62 17.90
N GLU A 410 -20.22 -7.99 18.75
CA GLU A 410 -19.99 -7.91 20.20
C GLU A 410 -21.33 -8.07 20.94
N THR A 411 -21.28 -8.64 22.14
CA THR A 411 -22.44 -8.71 23.05
C THR A 411 -22.65 -7.36 23.71
N CYS A 412 -23.81 -6.73 23.48
CA CYS A 412 -24.15 -5.45 24.07
C CYS A 412 -24.54 -5.58 25.56
N GLN A 413 -24.72 -4.45 26.26
CA GLN A 413 -25.06 -4.42 27.69
C GLN A 413 -26.37 -5.16 28.05
N ASP A 414 -27.29 -5.29 27.10
CA ASP A 414 -28.56 -6.03 27.21
C ASP A 414 -28.42 -7.54 26.95
N GLY A 415 -27.20 -8.02 26.68
CA GLY A 415 -26.92 -9.43 26.38
C GLY A 415 -27.15 -9.83 24.92
N VAL A 416 -27.57 -8.91 24.04
CA VAL A 416 -27.83 -9.22 22.62
C VAL A 416 -26.56 -9.00 21.80
N GLU A 417 -26.18 -10.00 21.00
CA GLU A 417 -25.09 -9.89 20.03
C GLU A 417 -25.52 -9.00 18.85
N ARG A 418 -24.71 -7.97 18.57
CA ARG A 418 -24.93 -7.00 17.49
C ARG A 418 -23.63 -6.72 16.75
N MET A 419 -23.72 -6.22 15.52
CA MET A 419 -22.56 -5.65 14.85
C MET A 419 -22.21 -4.31 15.51
N VAL A 420 -21.06 -4.25 16.17
CA VAL A 420 -20.52 -3.05 16.79
C VAL A 420 -19.47 -2.43 15.90
N CYS A 421 -19.58 -1.12 15.72
CA CYS A 421 -18.57 -0.28 15.09
C CYS A 421 -17.81 0.48 16.17
N ARG A 422 -16.48 0.43 16.10
CA ARG A 422 -15.53 1.22 16.90
C ARG A 422 -14.66 1.99 15.92
N SER A 423 -14.58 3.31 16.04
CA SER A 423 -13.78 4.12 15.12
C SER A 423 -13.04 5.25 15.84
N ILE A 424 -11.83 5.55 15.37
CA ILE A 424 -11.05 6.71 15.82
C ILE A 424 -10.58 7.47 14.58
N CYS A 425 -10.88 8.76 14.53
CA CYS A 425 -10.55 9.65 13.43
C CYS A 425 -9.81 10.87 13.96
N THR A 426 -8.59 11.13 13.46
CA THR A 426 -7.94 12.43 13.60
C THR A 426 -8.17 13.23 12.31
N ASP A 427 -8.79 14.41 12.42
CA ASP A 427 -8.92 15.38 11.34
C ASP A 427 -8.16 16.67 11.70
N MET A 428 -7.30 17.13 10.80
CA MET A 428 -6.46 18.31 10.96
C MET A 428 -6.68 19.27 9.79
N GLN A 429 -7.13 20.48 10.09
CA GLN A 429 -7.35 21.58 9.15
C GLN A 429 -6.07 22.45 9.08
N ILE A 430 -5.13 22.08 8.22
CA ILE A 430 -3.84 22.77 8.07
C ILE A 430 -4.02 24.05 7.24
N LEU A 431 -3.68 25.20 7.81
CA LEU A 431 -3.87 26.52 7.21
C LEU A 431 -2.76 26.83 6.20
N ARG A 432 -3.17 27.29 5.01
CA ARG A 432 -2.27 27.69 3.91
C ARG A 432 -2.56 29.13 3.51
N GLY A 433 -1.85 30.08 4.13
CA GLY A 433 -2.05 31.51 3.89
C GLY A 433 -3.24 32.13 4.65
N LEU A 434 -3.85 31.39 5.58
CA LEU A 434 -4.75 31.92 6.61
C LEU A 434 -3.96 32.11 7.91
N SER A 435 -4.14 33.25 8.58
CA SER A 435 -3.58 33.50 9.92
C SER A 435 -4.37 32.83 11.05
N SER A 436 -5.65 32.56 10.80
CA SER A 436 -6.56 31.84 11.69
C SER A 436 -7.78 31.35 10.93
N LEU A 437 -8.43 30.32 11.49
CA LEU A 437 -9.76 29.86 11.11
C LEU A 437 -10.67 30.03 12.33
N SER A 438 -11.84 30.63 12.15
CA SER A 438 -12.89 30.59 13.17
C SER A 438 -13.74 29.36 12.88
N LEU A 439 -13.61 28.34 13.72
CA LEU A 439 -14.34 27.08 13.64
C LEU A 439 -14.58 26.58 15.07
N ASN A 440 -15.83 26.30 15.43
CA ASN A 440 -16.16 25.65 16.69
C ASN A 440 -15.78 24.16 16.62
N VAL A 441 -14.58 23.79 17.10
CA VAL A 441 -14.04 22.42 16.95
C VAL A 441 -14.93 21.36 17.65
N ALA A 442 -15.57 21.72 18.77
CA ALA A 442 -16.47 20.82 19.50
C ALA A 442 -17.75 20.49 18.71
N GLU A 443 -18.41 21.52 18.17
CA GLU A 443 -19.61 21.34 17.35
C GLU A 443 -19.28 20.68 16.00
N PHE A 444 -18.13 21.03 15.42
CA PHE A 444 -17.58 20.38 14.23
C PHE A 444 -17.41 18.87 14.42
N ALA A 445 -16.84 18.47 15.57
CA ALA A 445 -16.69 17.06 15.92
C ALA A 445 -18.05 16.34 15.99
N LEU A 446 -18.94 16.85 16.82
CA LEU A 446 -20.23 16.20 17.10
C LEU A 446 -21.11 16.08 15.85
N LEU A 447 -21.15 17.11 14.98
CA LEU A 447 -21.96 17.08 13.76
C LEU A 447 -21.47 16.02 12.77
N GLU A 448 -20.15 15.96 12.51
CA GLU A 448 -19.59 15.05 11.52
C GLU A 448 -19.77 13.57 11.93
N ASP A 449 -19.40 13.24 13.17
CA ASP A 449 -19.45 11.86 13.67
C ASP A 449 -20.90 11.37 13.86
N MET A 450 -21.83 12.25 14.25
CA MET A 450 -23.26 11.92 14.34
C MET A 450 -23.89 11.69 12.96
N MET A 451 -23.52 12.48 11.95
CA MET A 451 -23.96 12.26 10.58
C MET A 451 -23.46 10.93 10.01
N VAL A 452 -22.23 10.52 10.33
CA VAL A 452 -21.70 9.20 9.98
C VAL A 452 -22.52 8.09 10.66
N PHE A 453 -22.78 8.21 11.96
CA PHE A 453 -23.58 7.22 12.69
C PHE A 453 -24.98 7.03 12.08
N GLU A 454 -25.77 8.09 11.92
CA GLU A 454 -27.14 7.97 11.40
C GLU A 454 -27.17 7.44 9.95
N ALA A 455 -26.21 7.86 9.10
CA ALA A 455 -26.12 7.36 7.72
C ALA A 455 -25.67 5.89 7.60
N ILE A 456 -24.95 5.35 8.60
CA ILE A 456 -24.69 3.91 8.68
C ILE A 456 -25.92 3.19 9.23
N LYS A 457 -26.50 3.69 10.32
CA LYS A 457 -27.68 3.11 10.99
C LYS A 457 -28.86 2.92 10.04
N GLU A 458 -29.19 3.94 9.25
CA GLU A 458 -30.27 3.91 8.24
C GLU A 458 -30.13 2.73 7.26
N LYS A 459 -28.90 2.37 6.89
CA LYS A 459 -28.61 1.42 5.80
C LYS A 459 -28.16 0.05 6.29
N ALA A 460 -27.57 -0.03 7.48
CA ALA A 460 -27.03 -1.26 8.06
C ALA A 460 -28.06 -2.02 8.92
N THR A 461 -28.97 -1.31 9.59
CA THR A 461 -29.97 -1.90 10.51
C THR A 461 -30.98 -2.76 9.75
N ASP A 462 -31.24 -3.96 10.23
CA ASP A 462 -32.17 -4.95 9.66
C ASP A 462 -33.46 -5.13 10.48
N TRP A 463 -33.45 -4.85 11.78
CA TRP A 463 -34.62 -4.95 12.67
C TRP A 463 -34.64 -3.84 13.74
N ASN A 464 -35.83 -3.49 14.23
CA ASN A 464 -36.01 -2.55 15.35
C ASN A 464 -36.28 -3.32 16.66
N GLU A 465 -36.16 -2.64 17.80
CA GLU A 465 -36.47 -3.26 19.10
C GLU A 465 -37.97 -3.58 19.25
N GLU A 466 -38.84 -2.85 18.56
CA GLU A 466 -40.29 -3.08 18.51
C GLU A 466 -40.66 -4.44 17.87
N ASP A 467 -39.80 -4.97 16.99
CA ASP A 467 -40.02 -6.25 16.29
C ASP A 467 -39.79 -7.48 17.20
N GLN A 468 -39.25 -7.31 18.42
CA GLN A 468 -38.99 -8.42 19.35
C GLN A 468 -40.14 -8.71 20.32
N PHE A 469 -41.13 -7.83 20.42
CA PHE A 469 -42.30 -7.98 21.31
C PHE A 469 -43.58 -8.43 20.59
N SER A 470 -43.50 -8.75 19.30
CA SER A 470 -44.62 -9.18 18.46
C SER A 470 -44.59 -10.70 18.18
N VAL A 471 -44.78 -11.50 19.25
CA VAL A 471 -45.00 -12.96 19.19
C VAL A 471 -46.20 -13.34 20.06
#